data_AF-A0A1S2RC86-F1
#
_entry.id   AF-A0A1S2RC86-F1
#
_cell.length_a   1.000
_cell.length_b   1.000
_cell.length_c   1.000
_cell.angle_alpha   90.00
_cell.angle_beta   90.00
_cell.angle_gamma   90.00
#
_symmetry.space_group_name_H-M   'P 1'
#
loop_
_entity.id
_entity.type
_entity.pdbx_description
1 polymer ?
#
loop_
_entity_poly.entity_id
_entity_poly.type
_entity_poly.pdbx_seq_one_letter_code
_entity_poly.pdbx_strand_id
1 'polypeptide(L)'
;METQIDILNQLANYKKRQVVINCYDAEDSMIWRDGFYFEFIRITEGVLRFEKEGETIYRLSLIDLPNRKVKDDFSDYYSLYNHLFNICIYFPH
;
A
#
# COMPACT_ATOMS: atom_id res chain seq x y z
N MET A 1 16.47 10.55 -4.54
CA MET A 1 15.85 10.53 -3.20
C MET A 1 14.39 10.90 -3.40
N GLU A 2 13.52 9.91 -3.56
CA GLU A 2 12.08 10.17 -3.47
C GLU A 2 11.74 10.43 -2.00
N THR A 3 10.99 11.50 -1.74
CA THR A 3 10.55 11.80 -0.37
C THR A 3 9.35 10.94 -0.02
N GLN A 4 9.12 10.64 1.27
CA GLN A 4 7.99 9.79 1.69
C GLN A 4 6.61 10.31 1.23
N ILE A 5 6.50 11.63 1.02
CA ILE A 5 5.32 12.30 0.47
C ILE A 5 5.10 11.91 -1.00
N ASP A 6 6.18 11.75 -1.78
CA ASP A 6 6.10 11.39 -3.20
C ASP A 6 5.50 9.99 -3.38
N ILE A 7 5.85 9.04 -2.51
CA ILE A 7 5.38 7.65 -2.56
C ILE A 7 3.85 7.58 -2.45
N LEU A 8 3.27 8.35 -1.53
CA LEU A 8 1.83 8.40 -1.35
C LEU A 8 1.10 8.99 -2.54
N ASN A 9 1.66 10.05 -3.12
CA ASN A 9 1.11 10.68 -4.30
C ASN A 9 1.18 9.73 -5.51
N GLN A 10 2.24 8.93 -5.63
CA GLN A 10 2.34 7.89 -6.64
C GLN A 10 1.27 6.80 -6.45
N LEU A 11 1.06 6.31 -5.23
CA LEU A 11 0.00 5.35 -4.91
C LEU A 11 -1.38 5.87 -5.32
N ALA A 12 -1.68 7.14 -5.06
CA ALA A 12 -2.96 7.76 -5.41
C ALA A 12 -3.20 7.87 -6.93
N ASN A 13 -2.16 7.73 -7.77
CA ASN A 13 -2.28 7.76 -9.23
C ASN A 13 -2.79 6.44 -9.81
N TYR A 14 -2.67 5.32 -9.09
CA TYR A 14 -3.20 4.04 -9.53
C TYR A 14 -4.73 4.03 -9.46
N LYS A 15 -5.37 3.54 -10.53
CA LYS A 15 -6.83 3.48 -10.69
C LYS A 15 -7.22 2.25 -11.48
N LYS A 16 -8.44 1.76 -11.22
CA LYS A 16 -9.15 0.73 -12.00
C LYS A 16 -8.28 -0.47 -12.34
N ARG A 17 -7.70 -1.11 -11.33
CA ARG A 17 -6.81 -2.26 -11.50
C ARG A 17 -6.82 -3.19 -10.28
N GLN A 18 -6.17 -4.33 -10.44
CA GLN A 18 -5.91 -5.24 -9.33
C GLN A 18 -4.74 -4.75 -8.49
N VAL A 19 -4.80 -4.99 -7.19
CA VAL A 19 -3.71 -4.81 -6.24
C VAL A 19 -3.56 -6.08 -5.41
N VAL A 20 -2.34 -6.38 -5.01
CA VAL A 20 -2.02 -7.43 -4.04
C VAL A 20 -1.39 -6.75 -2.83
N ILE A 21 -1.94 -7.03 -1.65
CA ILE A 21 -1.39 -6.59 -0.38
C ILE A 21 -0.79 -7.80 0.32
N ASN A 22 0.49 -7.72 0.67
CA ASN A 22 1.17 -8.71 1.48
C ASN A 22 1.54 -8.09 2.82
N CYS A 23 1.31 -8.81 3.92
CA CYS A 23 1.74 -8.43 5.25
C CYS A 23 2.75 -9.45 5.77
N TYR A 24 3.91 -8.94 6.21
CA TYR A 24 4.97 -9.70 6.83
C TYR A 24 5.14 -9.25 8.27
N ASP A 25 5.48 -10.17 9.16
CA ASP A 25 5.89 -9.85 10.53
C ASP A 25 7.37 -9.45 10.61
N ALA A 26 7.88 -9.24 11.82
CA ALA A 26 9.26 -8.84 12.08
C ALA A 26 10.30 -9.94 11.74
N GLU A 27 9.87 -11.19 11.56
CA GLU A 27 10.72 -12.31 11.14
C GLU A 27 10.64 -12.55 9.63
N ASP A 28 10.14 -11.56 8.87
CA ASP A 28 9.90 -11.63 7.43
C ASP A 28 8.97 -12.79 7.01
N SER A 29 8.17 -13.33 7.93
CA SER A 29 7.18 -14.36 7.63
C SER A 29 5.90 -13.73 7.12
N MET A 30 5.38 -14.23 5.99
CA MET A 30 4.12 -13.73 5.41
C MET A 30 2.94 -14.21 6.26
N ILE A 31 2.30 -13.29 6.96
CA ILE A 31 1.18 -13.59 7.86
C ILE A 31 -0.19 -13.35 7.22
N TRP A 32 -0.25 -12.50 6.18
CA TRP A 32 -1.48 -12.24 5.46
C TRP A 32 -1.22 -11.81 4.03
N ARG A 33 -2.11 -12.21 3.13
CA ARG A 33 -2.08 -11.81 1.72
C ARG A 33 -3.49 -11.74 1.19
N ASP A 34 -3.77 -10.69 0.43
CA ASP A 34 -5.02 -10.56 -0.30
C ASP A 34 -4.83 -9.84 -1.62
N GLY A 35 -5.67 -10.16 -2.60
CA GLY A 35 -5.66 -9.60 -3.93
C GLY A 35 -7.05 -9.19 -4.35
N PHE A 36 -7.25 -7.91 -4.65
CA PHE A 36 -8.57 -7.37 -4.97
C PHE A 36 -8.50 -6.31 -6.06
N TYR A 37 -9.63 -6.08 -6.72
CA TYR A 37 -9.79 -5.01 -7.70
C TYR A 37 -10.34 -3.75 -7.03
N PHE A 38 -9.78 -2.60 -7.36
CA PHE A 38 -10.21 -1.29 -6.87
C PHE A 38 -10.34 -0.30 -8.03
N GLU A 39 -11.10 0.78 -7.80
CA GLU A 39 -11.29 1.87 -8.77
C GLU A 39 -10.43 3.09 -8.46
N PHE A 40 -10.36 3.47 -7.18
CA PHE A 40 -9.61 4.65 -6.73
C PHE A 40 -8.88 4.38 -5.42
N ILE A 41 -7.74 5.05 -5.23
CA ILE A 41 -7.07 5.15 -3.93
C ILE A 41 -7.26 6.57 -3.42
N ARG A 42 -7.69 6.70 -2.16
CA ARG A 42 -7.78 7.98 -1.45
C ARG A 42 -6.90 7.97 -0.23
N ILE A 43 -6.28 9.11 0.03
CA ILE A 43 -5.49 9.32 1.25
C ILE A 43 -6.09 10.49 1.98
N THR A 44 -6.68 10.23 3.15
CA THR A 44 -7.33 11.25 3.98
C THR A 44 -7.01 10.96 5.44
N GLU A 45 -6.62 11.99 6.20
CA GLU A 45 -6.43 11.89 7.66
C GLU A 45 -5.45 10.79 8.09
N GLY A 46 -4.38 10.56 7.31
CA GLY A 46 -3.41 9.52 7.62
C GLY A 46 -3.94 8.10 7.38
N VAL A 47 -5.00 7.92 6.59
CA VAL A 47 -5.51 6.61 6.16
C VAL A 47 -5.46 6.51 4.65
N LEU A 48 -4.90 5.41 4.14
CA LEU A 48 -4.96 5.03 2.74
C LEU A 48 -6.16 4.10 2.53
N ARG A 49 -7.06 4.43 1.61
CA ARG A 49 -8.31 3.70 1.33
C ARG A 49 -8.35 3.29 -0.13
N PHE A 50 -8.64 2.03 -0.37
CA PHE A 50 -9.00 1.52 -1.68
C PHE A 50 -10.52 1.50 -1.79
N GLU A 51 -11.04 2.10 -2.84
CA GLU A 51 -12.48 2.24 -3.07
C GLU A 51 -12.90 1.54 -4.36
N LYS A 52 -14.11 0.94 -4.31
CA LYS A 52 -14.79 0.35 -5.47
C LYS A 52 -16.27 0.65 -5.34
N GLU A 53 -16.91 1.14 -6.41
CA GLU A 53 -18.35 1.44 -6.45
C GLU A 53 -18.79 2.44 -5.35
N GLY A 54 -17.87 3.32 -4.93
CA GLY A 54 -18.10 4.31 -3.87
C GLY A 54 -17.93 3.78 -2.44
N GLU A 55 -17.63 2.49 -2.25
CA GLU A 55 -17.38 1.89 -0.95
C GLU A 55 -15.89 1.66 -0.70
N THR A 56 -15.44 1.80 0.55
CA THR A 56 -14.08 1.43 0.96
C THR A 56 -14.00 -0.09 1.14
N ILE A 57 -13.23 -0.76 0.28
CA ILE A 57 -13.04 -2.22 0.31
C ILE A 57 -11.80 -2.63 1.10
N TYR A 58 -10.82 -1.74 1.22
CA TYR A 58 -9.63 -1.95 2.04
C TYR A 58 -9.14 -0.62 2.59
N ARG A 59 -8.63 -0.62 3.82
CA ARG A 59 -8.06 0.56 4.46
C ARG A 59 -6.80 0.22 5.23
N LEU A 60 -5.88 1.16 5.24
CA LEU A 60 -4.63 1.06 5.97
C LEU A 60 -4.35 2.34 6.75
N SER A 61 -4.09 2.20 8.04
CA SER A 61 -3.62 3.29 8.89
C SER A 61 -2.16 3.58 8.57
N LEU A 62 -1.87 4.81 8.14
CA LEU A 62 -0.52 5.26 7.87
C LEU A 62 0.18 5.78 9.12
N ILE A 63 -0.58 6.06 10.20
CA ILE A 63 -0.03 6.46 11.50
C ILE A 63 0.76 5.30 12.10
N ASP A 64 0.26 4.07 11.94
CA ASP A 64 0.91 2.86 12.44
C ASP A 64 2.12 2.44 11.59
N LEU A 65 2.29 3.00 10.39
CA LEU A 65 3.32 2.65 9.41
C LEU A 65 4.07 3.91 8.96
N PRO A 66 4.92 4.47 9.84
CA PRO A 66 5.58 5.75 9.58
C PRO A 66 6.64 5.66 8.48
N ASN A 67 7.22 4.49 8.24
CA ASN A 67 8.28 4.31 7.26
C ASN A 67 7.75 3.78 5.93
N ARG A 68 8.35 4.26 4.83
CA ARG A 68 7.90 3.97 3.47
C ARG A 68 9.08 3.88 2.53
N LYS A 69 9.04 2.94 1.59
CA LYS A 69 10.03 2.81 0.51
C LYS A 69 9.39 2.28 -0.76
N VAL A 70 9.83 2.79 -1.90
CA VAL A 70 9.69 2.10 -3.18
C VAL A 70 10.81 1.07 -3.25
N LYS A 71 10.52 -0.14 -3.69
CA LYS A 71 11.58 -1.11 -3.91
C LYS A 71 12.22 -0.80 -5.26
N ASP A 72 13.48 -0.41 -5.27
CA ASP A 72 14.19 0.09 -6.47
C ASP A 72 14.11 -0.87 -7.68
N ASP A 73 13.95 -2.17 -7.43
CA ASP A 73 13.88 -3.19 -8.48
C ASP A 73 12.48 -3.35 -9.12
N PHE A 74 11.43 -2.75 -8.54
CA PHE A 74 10.04 -2.91 -8.99
C PHE A 74 9.25 -1.61 -8.79
N SER A 75 9.01 -0.87 -9.88
CA SER A 75 8.28 0.42 -9.89
C SER A 75 6.87 0.33 -9.29
N ASP A 76 6.28 -0.86 -9.31
CA ASP A 76 4.90 -1.12 -8.91
C ASP A 76 4.81 -1.78 -7.53
N TYR A 77 5.89 -1.73 -6.75
CA TYR A 77 6.02 -2.33 -5.43
C TYR A 77 6.37 -1.28 -4.36
N TYR A 78 5.42 -1.07 -3.45
CA TYR A 78 5.54 -0.12 -2.36
C TYR A 78 5.53 -0.84 -1.02
N SER A 79 6.43 -0.48 -0.12
CA SER A 79 6.51 -1.04 1.23
C SER A 79 6.24 0.05 2.26
N LEU A 80 5.27 -0.20 3.14
CA LEU A 80 4.86 0.62 4.27
C LEU A 80 5.10 -0.20 5.54
N TYR A 81 5.95 0.27 6.45
CA TYR A 81 6.45 -0.59 7.53
C TYR A 81 6.70 0.16 8.84
N ASN A 82 6.70 -0.62 9.91
CA ASN A 82 7.18 -0.24 11.23
C ASN A 82 8.15 -1.33 11.75
N HIS A 83 8.36 -1.40 13.07
CA HIS A 83 9.26 -2.39 13.68
C HIS A 83 8.62 -3.79 13.87
N LEU A 84 7.31 -3.92 13.66
CA LEU A 84 6.54 -5.14 13.86
C LEU A 84 6.05 -5.75 12.54
N PHE A 85 5.69 -4.90 11.59
CA PHE A 85 5.02 -5.30 10.36
C PHE A 85 5.60 -4.56 9.15
N ASN A 86 5.63 -5.27 8.03
CA ASN A 86 5.91 -4.72 6.72
C ASN A 86 4.74 -5.04 5.79
N ILE A 87 4.08 -4.01 5.28
CA ILE A 87 2.98 -4.13 4.33
C ILE A 87 3.46 -3.72 2.96
N CYS A 88 3.42 -4.67 2.04
CA CYS A 88 3.82 -4.49 0.67
C CYS A 88 2.59 -4.42 -0.24
N ILE A 89 2.48 -3.32 -0.99
CA ILE A 89 1.44 -3.05 -1.96
C ILE A 89 2.03 -3.26 -3.34
N TYR A 90 1.48 -4.21 -4.09
CA TYR A 90 1.93 -4.58 -5.42
C TYR A 90 0.80 -4.43 -6.46
N PHE A 91 1.08 -3.78 -7.58
CA PHE A 91 0.14 -3.67 -8.70
C PHE A 91 0.60 -4.59 -9.84
N PRO A 92 -0.01 -5.77 -10.04
CA PRO A 92 0.33 -6.64 -11.16
C PRO A 92 0.03 -5.97 -12.52
N HIS A 93 0.94 -6.19 -13.48
CA HIS A 93 0.80 -5.78 -14.88
C HIS A 93 -0.10 -6.71 -15.69
#